data_AF-A0A1Z5JV76-F1
#
_entry.id   AF-A0A1Z5JV76-F1
#
_cell.length_a   1.000
_cell.length_b   1.000
_cell.length_c   1.000
_cell.angle_alpha   90.00
_cell.angle_beta   90.00
_cell.angle_gamma   90.00
#
_symmetry.space_group_name_H-M   'P 1'
#
loop_
_entity.id
_entity.type
_entity.pdbx_description
1 polymer ?
#
loop_
_entity_poly.entity_id
_entity_poly.type
_entity_poly.pdbx_seq_one_letter_code
_entity_poly.pdbx_strand_id
1 'polypeptide(L)'
;MQSPKSKKSPQSNTALVIHLARALGLLFLLSAILNLFYHSHLPTPSKNWEEQPVSPPKHNKKKRIKEQSNLKSKKIHSPFNPLDIPADIEKHSVPDLPSDPDDEDEKPAKQHNNHGAVIKDTLPEKVQPTAAPTALPPPAKHGTVLPPKRSSILQKNIPQLWTLVAEQVVKTDKDGKPLHHNIHNVTASDLQGIGQDVANITMEEARKGREPLLELLTEAGVTSMDAVSVAKLPTWQQVTDLYGDGPVIYGLETCQQFRDKVPPEDASIGTAGLFNTGTNPFAMYLSANCEMPQNTNDKAKGMRWQVPWGKHMLATYKWRNTAKHDYHVNKTNVLPTVLIRDPYSWMQSMCRHPYGARFVHDHIHCPGLVPSEHDRERHPKELKDKETIPVVVTYPGRRAHFDSLAHFWAQWYREYLEADYPRLIIRFEDMIFHPRKVLSLVCECAGAKPKQEAFSYVVGEGKWGNKVHEGSSNMISAMIRYGSNSSRLTQMSEADLELAYRALDPELMDLFQYPRVPPVGS
;
A
#
# COMPACT_ATOMS: atom_id res chain seq x y z
N MET A 1 1.97 -35.71 76.19
CA MET A 1 1.15 -36.10 75.02
C MET A 1 1.98 -35.88 73.77
N GLN A 2 2.48 -36.95 73.14
CA GLN A 2 3.22 -36.92 71.88
C GLN A 2 2.35 -37.59 70.79
N SER A 3 2.25 -36.92 69.64
CA SER A 3 1.44 -37.33 68.47
C SER A 3 2.30 -38.14 67.47
N PRO A 4 1.76 -39.18 66.81
CA PRO A 4 2.56 -40.09 65.99
C PRO A 4 2.71 -39.58 64.54
N LYS A 5 3.94 -39.65 64.02
CA LYS A 5 4.27 -39.39 62.61
C LYS A 5 4.03 -40.65 61.77
N SER A 6 3.17 -40.54 60.75
CA SER A 6 2.93 -41.53 59.71
C SER A 6 3.95 -41.40 58.57
N LYS A 7 4.68 -42.49 58.27
CA LYS A 7 5.54 -42.63 57.07
C LYS A 7 4.70 -43.25 55.95
N LYS A 8 4.51 -42.53 54.83
CA LYS A 8 3.97 -43.09 53.58
C LYS A 8 5.11 -43.44 52.61
N SER A 9 5.03 -44.64 52.04
CA SER A 9 5.98 -45.27 51.12
C SER A 9 5.88 -44.69 49.70
N PRO A 10 6.99 -44.41 48.99
CA PRO A 10 7.01 -43.94 47.62
C PRO A 10 7.10 -45.12 46.64
N GLN A 11 5.96 -45.72 46.27
CA GLN A 11 5.93 -46.81 45.27
C GLN A 11 4.94 -46.63 44.11
N SER A 12 4.13 -45.56 44.06
CA SER A 12 3.07 -45.46 43.03
C SER A 12 3.41 -44.65 41.77
N ASN A 13 4.59 -44.01 41.66
CA ASN A 13 4.84 -43.08 40.55
C ASN A 13 5.53 -43.72 39.33
N THR A 14 6.20 -44.86 39.49
CA THR A 14 6.97 -45.49 38.40
C THR A 14 6.06 -46.09 37.32
N ALA A 15 4.92 -46.67 37.71
CA ALA A 15 3.97 -47.26 36.77
C ALA A 15 3.33 -46.19 35.86
N LEU A 16 2.99 -45.03 36.42
CA LEU A 16 2.38 -43.92 35.69
C LEU A 16 3.33 -43.36 34.61
N VAL A 17 4.61 -43.20 34.95
CA VAL A 17 5.64 -42.71 34.01
C VAL A 17 5.85 -43.68 32.85
N ILE A 18 5.82 -44.99 33.10
CA ILE A 18 5.95 -46.01 32.05
C ILE A 18 4.74 -45.99 31.11
N HIS A 19 3.52 -45.79 31.63
CA HIS A 19 2.32 -45.70 30.81
C HIS A 19 2.31 -44.44 29.93
N LEU A 20 2.74 -43.28 30.47
CA LEU A 20 2.89 -42.04 29.70
C LEU A 20 3.92 -42.17 28.58
N ALA A 21 5.08 -42.78 28.85
CA ALA A 21 6.10 -43.00 27.84
C ALA A 21 5.62 -43.90 26.69
N ARG A 22 4.86 -44.95 27.00
CA ARG A 22 4.27 -45.85 25.98
C ARG A 22 3.20 -45.15 25.14
N ALA A 23 2.36 -44.33 25.75
CA ALA A 23 1.33 -43.56 25.05
C ALA A 23 1.96 -42.55 24.07
N LEU A 24 3.02 -41.85 24.48
CA LEU A 24 3.77 -40.93 23.62
C LEU A 24 4.44 -41.67 22.46
N GLY A 25 5.06 -42.83 22.71
CA GLY A 25 5.68 -43.65 21.65
C GLY A 25 4.67 -44.11 20.58
N LEU A 26 3.47 -44.52 20.99
CA LEU A 26 2.38 -44.89 20.07
C LEU A 26 1.92 -43.71 19.20
N LEU A 27 1.85 -42.50 19.77
CA LEU A 27 1.50 -41.27 19.05
C LEU A 27 2.53 -40.91 17.97
N PHE A 28 3.83 -41.02 18.28
CA PHE A 28 4.89 -40.81 17.30
C PHE A 28 4.86 -41.85 16.17
N LEU A 29 4.59 -43.12 16.49
CA LEU A 29 4.49 -44.17 15.49
C LEU A 29 3.30 -43.94 14.55
N LEU A 30 2.14 -43.56 15.08
CA LEU A 30 0.94 -43.23 14.31
C LEU A 30 1.16 -42.02 13.39
N SER A 31 1.84 -40.99 13.90
CA SER A 31 2.23 -39.82 13.09
C SER A 31 3.16 -40.20 11.93
N ALA A 32 4.16 -41.05 12.17
CA ALA A 32 5.06 -41.52 11.13
C ALA A 32 4.34 -42.36 10.05
N ILE A 33 3.41 -43.23 10.46
CA ILE A 33 2.60 -44.04 9.53
C ILE A 33 1.70 -43.14 8.67
N LEU A 34 1.01 -42.17 9.27
CA LEU A 34 0.18 -41.21 8.53
C LEU A 34 0.99 -40.40 7.53
N ASN A 35 2.21 -40.00 7.89
CA ASN A 35 3.10 -39.27 7.00
C ASN A 35 3.57 -40.13 5.82
N LEU A 36 3.83 -41.43 6.06
CA LEU A 36 4.17 -42.39 5.00
C LEU A 36 3.01 -42.59 4.00
N PHE A 37 1.78 -42.72 4.50
CA PHE A 37 0.58 -42.84 3.65
C PHE A 37 0.31 -41.56 2.84
N TYR A 38 0.52 -40.40 3.46
CA TYR A 38 0.36 -39.11 2.79
C TYR A 38 1.32 -38.97 1.61
N HIS A 39 2.57 -39.38 1.77
CA HIS A 39 3.57 -39.31 0.71
C HIS A 39 3.46 -40.42 -0.35
N SER A 40 2.86 -41.57 -0.04
CA SER A 40 2.65 -42.64 -1.03
C SER A 40 1.54 -42.38 -2.05
N HIS A 41 0.69 -41.37 -1.82
CA HIS A 41 -0.43 -41.03 -2.71
C HIS A 41 -0.23 -39.76 -3.55
N LEU A 42 0.96 -39.16 -3.52
CA LEU A 42 1.27 -38.05 -4.42
C LEU A 42 1.60 -38.60 -5.82
N PRO A 43 0.90 -38.14 -6.88
CA PRO A 43 1.21 -38.54 -8.25
C PRO A 43 2.63 -38.10 -8.61
N THR A 44 3.42 -39.03 -9.15
CA THR A 44 4.74 -38.71 -9.67
C THR A 44 4.63 -37.73 -10.85
N PRO A 45 5.48 -36.69 -10.92
CA PRO A 45 5.47 -35.78 -12.06
C PRO A 45 5.88 -36.54 -13.32
N SER A 46 5.05 -36.49 -14.36
CA SER A 46 5.42 -37.05 -15.66
C SER A 46 6.61 -36.27 -16.24
N LYS A 47 7.72 -36.97 -16.41
CA LYS A 47 8.80 -36.52 -17.30
C LYS A 47 8.34 -36.79 -18.72
N ASN A 48 8.03 -35.74 -19.48
CA ASN A 48 8.18 -35.67 -20.93
C ASN A 48 7.78 -34.27 -21.41
N TRP A 49 8.77 -33.41 -21.59
CA TRP A 49 8.71 -32.26 -22.50
C TRP A 49 10.04 -32.25 -23.26
N GLU A 50 10.04 -33.02 -24.34
CA GLU A 50 11.07 -32.99 -25.38
C GLU A 50 10.71 -31.87 -26.36
N GLU A 51 11.73 -31.10 -26.76
CA GLU A 51 11.61 -29.92 -27.62
C GLU A 51 11.00 -30.28 -28.99
N GLN A 52 9.96 -29.53 -29.39
CA GLN A 52 9.46 -29.53 -30.77
C GLN A 52 9.72 -28.14 -31.38
N PRO A 53 10.27 -28.07 -32.61
CA PRO A 53 10.63 -26.81 -33.24
C PRO A 53 9.41 -26.08 -33.78
N VAL A 54 9.32 -24.78 -33.48
CA VAL A 54 8.24 -23.90 -33.92
C VAL A 54 8.41 -23.58 -35.41
N SER A 55 7.42 -23.97 -36.21
CA SER A 55 7.28 -23.53 -37.62
C SER A 55 6.54 -22.19 -37.70
N PRO A 56 6.86 -21.30 -38.67
CA PRO A 56 6.26 -19.97 -38.76
C PRO A 56 4.81 -20.03 -39.28
N PRO A 57 3.94 -19.08 -38.88
CA PRO A 57 2.51 -19.14 -39.17
C PRO A 57 2.21 -18.82 -40.64
N LYS A 58 1.38 -19.68 -41.25
CA LYS A 58 0.83 -19.46 -42.59
C LYS A 58 -0.30 -18.42 -42.54
N HIS A 59 -0.18 -17.40 -43.36
CA HIS A 59 -1.27 -16.46 -43.68
C HIS A 59 -2.45 -17.19 -44.34
N ASN A 60 -3.64 -17.09 -43.75
CA ASN A 60 -4.88 -17.43 -44.44
C ASN A 60 -5.60 -16.16 -44.90
N LYS A 61 -5.63 -16.02 -46.23
CA LYS A 61 -6.40 -15.04 -46.99
C LYS A 61 -7.83 -15.56 -47.21
N LYS A 62 -8.78 -14.63 -47.19
CA LYS A 62 -10.16 -14.64 -47.73
C LYS A 62 -11.25 -15.33 -46.86
N LYS A 63 -12.23 -14.52 -46.46
CA LYS A 63 -13.54 -14.55 -47.15
C LYS A 63 -14.23 -13.20 -47.11
N ARG A 64 -14.86 -12.92 -48.24
CA ARG A 64 -15.45 -11.68 -48.73
C ARG A 64 -16.96 -11.80 -48.49
N ILE A 65 -17.57 -10.84 -47.80
CA ILE A 65 -19.01 -10.60 -47.87
C ILE A 65 -19.21 -9.12 -48.19
N LYS A 66 -19.89 -8.90 -49.32
CA LYS A 66 -20.46 -7.61 -49.73
C LYS A 66 -21.73 -7.39 -48.92
N GLU A 67 -21.92 -6.19 -48.39
CA GLU A 67 -23.21 -5.52 -48.49
C GLU A 67 -23.03 -4.01 -48.34
N GLN A 68 -23.49 -3.29 -49.36
CA GLN A 68 -23.56 -1.84 -49.43
C GLN A 68 -24.88 -1.39 -48.83
N SER A 69 -24.89 -0.34 -48.01
CA SER A 69 -25.98 0.62 -48.02
C SER A 69 -25.51 2.02 -47.60
N ASN A 70 -25.47 2.89 -48.60
CA ASN A 70 -25.87 4.30 -48.62
C ASN A 70 -25.96 5.08 -47.29
N LEU A 71 -25.04 6.03 -47.11
CA LEU A 71 -25.39 7.34 -46.54
C LEU A 71 -24.62 8.46 -47.26
N LYS A 72 -25.38 9.33 -47.93
CA LYS A 72 -24.90 10.56 -48.58
C LYS A 72 -24.62 11.62 -47.50
N SER A 73 -23.39 12.12 -47.40
CA SER A 73 -23.09 13.35 -46.66
C SER A 73 -23.15 14.57 -47.58
N LYS A 74 -24.00 15.53 -47.22
CA LYS A 74 -24.06 16.87 -47.82
C LYS A 74 -22.81 17.65 -47.42
N LYS A 75 -22.11 18.22 -48.40
CA LYS A 75 -21.13 19.30 -48.22
C LYS A 75 -21.87 20.58 -47.82
N ILE A 76 -21.46 21.19 -46.71
CA ILE A 76 -21.68 22.62 -46.43
C ILE A 76 -20.30 23.26 -46.38
N HIS A 77 -20.08 24.24 -47.25
CA HIS A 77 -18.93 25.14 -47.21
C HIS A 77 -19.24 26.30 -46.28
N SER A 78 -18.32 26.64 -45.38
CA SER A 78 -18.08 28.03 -44.96
C SER A 78 -16.62 28.18 -44.48
N PRO A 79 -15.92 29.28 -44.80
CA PRO A 79 -14.50 29.46 -44.51
C PRO A 79 -14.28 30.36 -43.28
N PHE A 80 -13.34 30.00 -42.40
CA PHE A 80 -12.55 30.97 -41.62
C PHE A 80 -11.20 30.34 -41.23
N ASN A 81 -10.13 31.10 -41.48
CA ASN A 81 -8.73 30.71 -41.28
C ASN A 81 -8.35 30.60 -39.80
N PRO A 82 -7.49 29.63 -39.41
CA PRO A 82 -6.82 29.57 -38.12
C PRO A 82 -5.41 30.21 -38.17
N LEU A 83 -4.98 30.75 -37.02
CA LEU A 83 -3.61 31.17 -36.73
C LEU A 83 -2.76 29.95 -36.33
N ASP A 84 -1.52 29.97 -36.83
CA ASP A 84 -0.53 28.90 -36.79
C ASP A 84 -0.04 28.52 -35.38
N ILE A 85 -0.06 27.20 -35.08
CA ILE A 85 0.83 26.56 -34.11
C ILE A 85 1.32 25.25 -34.77
N PRO A 86 2.64 24.99 -34.86
CA PRO A 86 3.14 23.80 -35.55
C PRO A 86 2.84 22.52 -34.75
N ALA A 87 2.08 21.61 -35.34
CA ALA A 87 1.83 20.27 -34.84
C ALA A 87 2.67 19.26 -35.64
N ASP A 88 3.92 19.08 -35.24
CA ASP A 88 4.75 17.94 -35.63
C ASP A 88 5.12 17.13 -34.39
N ILE A 89 4.26 16.19 -34.02
CA ILE A 89 4.67 15.00 -33.26
C ILE A 89 4.21 13.80 -34.05
N GLU A 90 5.19 13.14 -34.67
CA GLU A 90 5.05 11.87 -35.36
C GLU A 90 4.35 10.84 -34.46
N LYS A 91 3.31 10.22 -35.01
CA LYS A 91 2.73 8.99 -34.48
C LYS A 91 3.74 7.86 -34.66
N HIS A 92 4.64 7.67 -33.70
CA HIS A 92 5.37 6.42 -33.58
C HIS A 92 4.43 5.36 -33.00
N SER A 93 4.15 4.35 -33.81
CA SER A 93 3.61 3.06 -33.40
C SER A 93 4.52 2.45 -32.33
N VAL A 94 4.03 2.41 -31.10
CA VAL A 94 4.70 1.74 -29.97
C VAL A 94 4.52 0.22 -30.16
N PRO A 95 5.59 -0.60 -30.04
CA PRO A 95 5.46 -2.05 -30.06
C PRO A 95 4.65 -2.55 -28.85
N ASP A 96 3.88 -3.62 -29.05
CA ASP A 96 3.13 -4.30 -27.98
C ASP A 96 4.05 -4.61 -26.79
N LEU A 97 3.82 -3.90 -25.69
CA LEU A 97 4.50 -4.14 -24.41
C LEU A 97 3.88 -5.35 -23.71
N PRO A 98 4.67 -6.19 -23.02
CA PRO A 98 4.15 -7.31 -22.26
C PRO A 98 3.23 -6.82 -21.13
N SER A 99 2.18 -7.60 -20.88
CA SER A 99 1.11 -7.39 -19.92
C SER A 99 1.60 -7.11 -18.49
N ASP A 100 1.03 -6.08 -17.86
CA ASP A 100 1.08 -5.85 -16.41
C ASP A 100 0.40 -7.02 -15.66
N PRO A 101 1.01 -7.56 -14.59
CA PRO A 101 0.46 -8.69 -13.82
C PRO A 101 -0.63 -8.30 -12.81
N ASP A 102 -0.96 -7.02 -12.64
CA ASP A 102 -1.78 -6.55 -11.51
C ASP A 102 -3.30 -6.59 -11.74
N ASP A 103 -3.78 -6.94 -12.94
CA ASP A 103 -5.22 -6.95 -13.27
C ASP A 103 -5.82 -8.35 -13.54
N GLU A 104 -5.02 -9.42 -13.47
CA GLU A 104 -5.48 -10.82 -13.53
C GLU A 104 -4.68 -11.68 -12.54
N ASP A 105 -5.35 -12.21 -11.52
CA ASP A 105 -4.92 -13.38 -10.73
C ASP A 105 -3.40 -13.57 -10.52
N GLU A 106 -2.77 -12.75 -9.66
CA GLU A 106 -1.37 -12.94 -9.26
C GLU A 106 -1.14 -14.36 -8.71
N LYS A 107 -0.43 -15.21 -9.45
CA LYS A 107 0.17 -16.43 -8.89
C LYS A 107 1.34 -16.00 -8.00
N PRO A 108 1.47 -16.53 -6.77
CA PRO A 108 2.55 -16.16 -5.88
C PRO A 108 3.91 -16.48 -6.54
N ALA A 109 4.84 -15.53 -6.43
CA ALA A 109 6.24 -15.77 -6.76
C ALA A 109 6.74 -16.96 -5.93
N LYS A 110 7.12 -18.06 -6.60
CA LYS A 110 7.77 -19.18 -5.92
C LYS A 110 9.10 -18.67 -5.37
N GLN A 111 9.25 -18.69 -4.04
CA GLN A 111 10.55 -18.63 -3.39
C GLN A 111 11.39 -19.79 -3.96
N HIS A 112 12.46 -19.45 -4.68
CA HIS A 112 13.44 -20.44 -5.12
C HIS A 112 14.31 -20.81 -3.92
N ASN A 113 14.11 -22.02 -3.39
CA ASN A 113 15.12 -22.72 -2.59
C ASN A 113 16.26 -23.13 -3.53
N ASN A 114 17.38 -22.42 -3.50
CA ASN A 114 18.59 -22.85 -4.19
C ASN A 114 19.31 -23.90 -3.33
N HIS A 115 19.29 -25.15 -3.78
CA HIS A 115 20.25 -26.17 -3.36
C HIS A 115 21.49 -26.10 -4.24
N GLY A 116 22.65 -26.13 -3.60
CA GLY A 116 23.95 -25.86 -4.19
C GLY A 116 24.40 -26.90 -5.21
N ALA A 117 24.97 -26.40 -6.31
CA ALA A 117 25.86 -27.16 -7.16
C ALA A 117 27.29 -26.65 -6.92
N VAL A 118 28.16 -27.59 -6.53
CA VAL A 118 29.62 -27.39 -6.39
C VAL A 118 30.21 -27.30 -7.79
N ILE A 119 30.82 -26.17 -8.13
CA ILE A 119 31.66 -26.03 -9.33
C ILE A 119 33.08 -25.77 -8.86
N LYS A 120 34.01 -26.63 -9.31
CA LYS A 120 35.44 -26.55 -9.06
C LYS A 120 36.07 -25.44 -9.90
N ASP A 121 36.98 -24.73 -9.27
CA ASP A 121 37.74 -23.60 -9.80
C ASP A 121 38.60 -23.94 -11.02
N THR A 122 38.70 -22.99 -11.93
CA THR A 122 39.90 -22.78 -12.75
C THR A 122 40.06 -21.27 -12.99
N LEU A 123 41.13 -20.70 -12.45
CA LEU A 123 41.55 -19.30 -12.63
C LEU A 123 41.93 -19.04 -14.09
N PRO A 124 41.73 -17.79 -14.58
CA PRO A 124 42.91 -17.07 -15.03
C PRO A 124 42.98 -15.59 -14.62
N GLU A 125 44.18 -15.24 -14.18
CA GLU A 125 45.04 -14.11 -14.56
C GLU A 125 44.45 -12.70 -14.82
N LYS A 126 44.84 -11.80 -13.91
CA LYS A 126 45.05 -10.33 -14.00
C LYS A 126 44.36 -9.54 -15.13
N VAL A 127 43.33 -8.79 -14.73
CA VAL A 127 42.85 -7.59 -15.44
C VAL A 127 43.29 -6.35 -14.65
N GLN A 128 43.92 -5.40 -15.35
CA GLN A 128 44.33 -4.08 -14.84
C GLN A 128 43.13 -3.19 -14.50
N PRO A 129 43.26 -2.23 -13.56
CA PRO A 129 42.15 -1.41 -13.09
C PRO A 129 41.70 -0.39 -14.14
N THR A 130 40.45 -0.51 -14.59
CA THR A 130 39.75 0.51 -15.35
C THR A 130 39.11 1.57 -14.44
N ALA A 131 38.96 2.76 -15.00
CA ALA A 131 38.69 4.05 -14.37
C ALA A 131 37.53 4.09 -13.35
N ALA A 132 37.68 5.02 -12.40
CA ALA A 132 36.68 5.39 -11.40
C ALA A 132 35.31 5.71 -12.04
N PRO A 133 34.20 5.35 -11.37
CA PRO A 133 32.86 5.63 -11.86
C PRO A 133 32.61 7.14 -11.93
N THR A 134 32.16 7.58 -13.11
CA THR A 134 31.70 8.94 -13.39
C THR A 134 30.56 9.30 -12.45
N ALA A 135 30.74 10.38 -11.68
CA ALA A 135 29.70 10.96 -10.84
C ALA A 135 28.43 11.25 -11.67
N LEU A 136 27.27 10.92 -11.10
CA LEU A 136 25.98 11.33 -11.65
C LEU A 136 25.97 12.88 -11.78
N PRO A 137 25.40 13.43 -12.87
CA PRO A 137 25.28 14.86 -13.01
C PRO A 137 24.48 15.44 -11.83
N PRO A 138 24.89 16.59 -11.28
CA PRO A 138 24.13 17.25 -10.23
C PRO A 138 22.72 17.56 -10.74
N PRO A 139 21.67 17.42 -9.91
CA PRO A 139 20.32 17.80 -10.29
C PRO A 139 20.33 19.26 -10.76
N ALA A 140 19.60 19.51 -11.85
CA ALA A 140 19.46 20.85 -12.40
C ALA A 140 19.04 21.82 -11.28
N LYS A 141 19.71 22.97 -11.21
CA LYS A 141 19.36 24.05 -10.27
C LYS A 141 17.96 24.56 -10.62
N HIS A 142 16.94 23.92 -10.07
CA HIS A 142 15.60 24.47 -10.03
C HIS A 142 15.67 25.76 -9.20
N GLY A 143 15.20 26.86 -9.78
CA GLY A 143 15.16 28.14 -9.08
C GLY A 143 14.50 27.96 -7.72
N THR A 144 15.01 28.66 -6.71
CA THR A 144 14.48 28.66 -5.34
C THR A 144 12.98 28.98 -5.38
N VAL A 145 12.16 27.93 -5.42
CA VAL A 145 10.74 28.00 -5.10
C VAL A 145 10.74 28.27 -3.60
N LEU A 146 10.38 29.51 -3.23
CA LEU A 146 10.19 29.83 -1.82
C LEU A 146 9.22 28.79 -1.24
N PRO A 147 9.54 28.14 -0.12
CA PRO A 147 8.65 27.16 0.46
C PRO A 147 7.29 27.83 0.66
N PRO A 148 6.18 27.19 0.24
CA PRO A 148 4.86 27.76 0.40
C PRO A 148 4.71 28.16 1.86
N LYS A 149 4.42 29.46 2.11
CA LYS A 149 4.19 29.97 3.47
C LYS A 149 3.28 28.98 4.15
N ARG A 150 3.71 28.44 5.32
CA ARG A 150 2.89 27.52 6.15
C ARG A 150 1.48 28.07 6.15
N SER A 151 0.62 27.43 5.37
CA SER A 151 -0.77 27.81 5.24
C SER A 151 -1.40 27.39 6.56
N SER A 152 -1.28 28.24 7.57
CA SER A 152 -2.13 28.22 8.74
C SER A 152 -3.52 28.73 8.32
N ILE A 153 -4.06 28.19 7.23
CA ILE A 153 -5.49 28.23 6.98
C ILE A 153 -6.08 27.44 8.14
N LEU A 154 -6.31 28.16 9.24
CA LEU A 154 -7.15 27.73 10.34
C LEU A 154 -8.45 27.31 9.66
N GLN A 155 -8.67 26.00 9.63
CA GLN A 155 -9.82 25.30 9.07
C GLN A 155 -11.09 25.64 9.88
N LYS A 156 -11.47 26.92 9.97
CA LYS A 156 -12.55 27.36 10.85
C LYS A 156 -13.94 27.10 10.28
N ASN A 157 -14.07 26.73 9.00
CA ASN A 157 -15.35 26.38 8.39
C ASN A 157 -15.16 25.18 7.46
N ILE A 158 -15.01 23.97 8.01
CA ILE A 158 -15.11 22.76 7.18
C ILE A 158 -16.59 22.57 6.87
N PRO A 159 -16.99 22.54 5.59
CA PRO A 159 -18.38 22.28 5.25
C PRO A 159 -18.78 20.89 5.74
N GLN A 160 -19.84 20.81 6.53
CA GLN A 160 -20.51 19.54 6.83
C GLN A 160 -21.26 19.10 5.58
N LEU A 161 -20.60 18.27 4.76
CA LEU A 161 -21.16 17.77 3.52
C LEU A 161 -22.19 16.64 3.71
N TRP A 162 -22.09 15.88 4.81
CA TRP A 162 -22.96 14.75 5.12
C TRP A 162 -23.77 15.04 6.38
N THR A 163 -25.09 14.82 6.31
CA THR A 163 -26.07 15.22 7.32
C THR A 163 -26.79 14.04 7.96
N LEU A 164 -26.71 12.84 7.37
CA LEU A 164 -27.37 11.63 7.89
C LEU A 164 -26.42 10.69 8.64
N VAL A 165 -27.02 9.70 9.29
CA VAL A 165 -26.33 8.57 9.93
C VAL A 165 -25.46 7.88 8.89
N ALA A 166 -24.21 7.63 9.24
CA ALA A 166 -23.25 7.02 8.33
C ALA A 166 -23.52 5.52 8.14
N GLU A 167 -23.03 5.00 7.02
CA GLU A 167 -23.19 3.60 6.60
C GLU A 167 -21.81 2.95 6.39
N GLN A 168 -21.76 1.63 6.24
CA GLN A 168 -20.54 0.94 5.80
C GLN A 168 -20.56 0.71 4.30
N VAL A 169 -19.40 0.84 3.64
CA VAL A 169 -19.26 0.49 2.22
C VAL A 169 -19.48 -1.02 2.06
N VAL A 170 -20.60 -1.39 1.44
CA VAL A 170 -20.88 -2.77 1.05
C VAL A 170 -20.37 -3.00 -0.36
N LYS A 171 -19.36 -3.85 -0.51
CA LYS A 171 -18.94 -4.31 -1.83
C LYS A 171 -19.71 -5.55 -2.22
N THR A 172 -20.29 -5.55 -3.41
CA THR A 172 -20.96 -6.71 -3.98
C THR A 172 -20.13 -7.33 -5.10
N ASP A 173 -20.30 -8.62 -5.34
CA ASP A 173 -19.81 -9.28 -6.55
C ASP A 173 -20.67 -8.89 -7.77
N LYS A 174 -20.34 -9.50 -8.92
CA LYS A 174 -21.09 -9.30 -10.18
C LYS A 174 -22.56 -9.71 -10.10
N ASP A 175 -22.91 -10.57 -9.14
CA ASP A 175 -24.26 -11.09 -8.92
C ASP A 175 -24.99 -10.29 -7.82
N GLY A 176 -24.39 -9.20 -7.33
CA GLY A 176 -24.96 -8.35 -6.28
C GLY A 176 -24.82 -8.92 -4.87
N LYS A 177 -24.12 -10.04 -4.68
CA LYS A 177 -23.92 -10.64 -3.36
C LYS A 177 -22.81 -9.91 -2.61
N PRO A 178 -22.99 -9.56 -1.32
CA PRO A 178 -21.94 -8.96 -0.51
C PRO A 178 -20.67 -9.84 -0.49
N LEU A 179 -19.53 -9.26 -0.85
CA LEU A 179 -18.21 -9.91 -0.78
C LEU A 179 -17.64 -9.92 0.63
N HIS A 180 -18.05 -8.96 1.46
CA HIS A 180 -17.66 -8.87 2.86
C HIS A 180 -18.88 -8.52 3.72
N HIS A 181 -18.84 -8.98 4.96
CA HIS A 181 -19.84 -8.64 5.95
C HIS A 181 -19.48 -7.33 6.64
N ASN A 182 -20.49 -6.52 6.91
CA ASN A 182 -20.34 -5.36 7.77
C ASN A 182 -19.81 -5.78 9.13
N ILE A 183 -18.88 -5.01 9.68
CA ILE A 183 -18.31 -5.26 11.00
C ILE A 183 -19.13 -4.46 12.00
N HIS A 184 -20.07 -5.11 12.66
CA HIS A 184 -20.90 -4.48 13.71
C HIS A 184 -20.39 -4.79 15.12
N ASN A 185 -19.71 -5.93 15.26
CA ASN A 185 -19.24 -6.45 16.54
C ASN A 185 -17.77 -6.82 16.39
N VAL A 186 -16.93 -6.41 17.34
CA VAL A 186 -15.50 -6.77 17.38
C VAL A 186 -15.20 -7.45 18.71
N THR A 187 -14.54 -8.60 18.62
CA THR A 187 -14.13 -9.43 19.75
C THR A 187 -12.61 -9.51 19.85
N ALA A 188 -12.10 -9.87 21.03
CA ALA A 188 -10.67 -10.01 21.24
C ALA A 188 -10.00 -11.01 20.28
N SER A 189 -10.73 -12.05 19.84
CA SER A 189 -10.25 -13.01 18.83
C SER A 189 -10.07 -12.40 17.45
N ASP A 190 -10.90 -11.41 17.08
CA ASP A 190 -10.77 -10.70 15.80
C ASP A 190 -9.48 -9.84 15.76
N LEU A 191 -8.90 -9.56 16.94
CA LEU A 191 -7.71 -8.73 17.12
C LEU A 191 -6.51 -9.53 17.64
N GLN A 192 -6.49 -10.85 17.44
CA GLN A 192 -5.36 -11.69 17.85
C GLN A 192 -4.08 -11.27 17.09
N GLY A 193 -2.98 -11.11 17.83
CA GLY A 193 -1.68 -10.71 17.26
C GLY A 193 -1.59 -9.24 16.84
N ILE A 194 -2.57 -8.41 17.22
CA ILE A 194 -2.57 -6.97 16.96
C ILE A 194 -2.65 -6.22 18.29
N GLY A 195 -1.78 -5.23 18.46
CA GLY A 195 -1.67 -4.45 19.70
C GLY A 195 -1.03 -5.24 20.85
N GLN A 196 -0.97 -4.61 22.02
CA GLN A 196 -0.54 -5.27 23.25
C GLN A 196 -1.70 -6.07 23.83
N ASP A 197 -1.41 -7.26 24.34
CA ASP A 197 -2.42 -8.07 25.03
C ASP A 197 -2.71 -7.49 26.42
N VAL A 198 -3.99 -7.31 26.71
CA VAL A 198 -4.49 -6.73 27.96
C VAL A 198 -5.40 -7.76 28.62
N ALA A 199 -5.12 -8.13 29.88
CA ALA A 199 -5.94 -9.05 30.65
C ALA A 199 -6.68 -8.31 31.78
N ASN A 200 -7.93 -8.72 32.05
CA ASN A 200 -8.74 -8.28 33.20
C ASN A 200 -8.94 -6.76 33.32
N ILE A 201 -9.38 -6.11 32.25
CA ILE A 201 -9.77 -4.70 32.27
C ILE A 201 -11.29 -4.54 32.28
N THR A 202 -11.82 -3.60 33.06
CA THR A 202 -13.24 -3.26 33.02
C THR A 202 -13.56 -2.42 31.78
N MET A 203 -14.82 -2.43 31.32
CA MET A 203 -15.22 -1.60 30.18
C MET A 203 -15.01 -0.10 30.45
N GLU A 204 -15.22 0.35 31.69
CA GLU A 204 -15.02 1.75 32.07
C GLU A 204 -13.56 2.19 31.95
N GLU A 205 -12.63 1.37 32.46
CA GLU A 205 -11.20 1.63 32.34
C GLU A 205 -10.72 1.56 30.88
N ALA A 206 -11.26 0.61 30.10
CA ALA A 206 -10.91 0.47 28.69
C ALA A 206 -11.32 1.72 27.90
N ARG A 207 -12.49 2.30 28.17
CA ARG A 207 -13.02 3.48 27.45
C ARG A 207 -12.24 4.75 27.71
N LYS A 208 -11.68 4.91 28.91
CA LYS A 208 -11.03 6.14 29.35
C LYS A 208 -9.97 6.63 28.35
N GLY A 209 -10.19 7.81 27.78
CA GLY A 209 -9.30 8.45 26.81
C GLY A 209 -9.41 7.89 25.39
N ARG A 210 -10.37 7.02 25.10
CA ARG A 210 -10.64 6.42 23.77
C ARG A 210 -12.01 6.81 23.22
N GLU A 211 -12.72 7.68 23.91
CA GLU A 211 -14.08 8.11 23.59
C GLU A 211 -14.18 8.64 22.15
N PRO A 212 -13.25 9.47 21.62
CA PRO A 212 -13.32 9.93 20.24
C PRO A 212 -13.20 8.80 19.20
N LEU A 213 -12.40 7.77 19.47
CA LEU A 213 -12.27 6.61 18.58
C LEU A 213 -13.51 5.73 18.62
N LEU A 214 -14.10 5.56 19.80
CA LEU A 214 -15.34 4.80 19.96
C LEU A 214 -16.52 5.52 19.33
N GLU A 215 -16.57 6.85 19.39
CA GLU A 215 -17.55 7.66 18.67
C GLU A 215 -17.40 7.47 17.15
N LEU A 216 -16.18 7.58 16.62
CA LEU A 216 -15.89 7.34 15.21
C LEU A 216 -16.26 5.92 14.76
N LEU A 217 -15.97 4.91 15.57
CA LEU A 217 -16.33 3.51 15.28
C LEU A 217 -17.85 3.29 15.34
N THR A 218 -18.53 3.91 16.31
CA THR A 218 -20.00 3.89 16.41
C THR A 218 -20.63 4.54 15.19
N GLU A 219 -20.10 5.69 14.77
CA GLU A 219 -20.52 6.38 13.55
C GLU A 219 -20.30 5.49 12.31
N ALA A 220 -19.19 4.74 12.26
CA ALA A 220 -18.92 3.76 11.23
C ALA A 220 -19.76 2.48 11.33
N GLY A 221 -20.73 2.40 12.25
CA GLY A 221 -21.63 1.25 12.41
C GLY A 221 -21.04 0.09 13.20
N VAL A 222 -19.90 0.26 13.87
CA VAL A 222 -19.36 -0.71 14.84
C VAL A 222 -20.04 -0.47 16.20
N THR A 223 -21.10 -1.24 16.46
CA THR A 223 -22.01 -1.02 17.60
C THR A 223 -21.58 -1.71 18.88
N SER A 224 -20.74 -2.74 18.82
CA SER A 224 -20.26 -3.43 20.02
C SER A 224 -18.79 -3.84 19.95
N MET A 225 -18.09 -3.66 21.06
CA MET A 225 -16.73 -4.11 21.28
C MET A 225 -16.60 -4.59 22.72
N ASP A 226 -15.90 -5.70 22.97
CA ASP A 226 -15.59 -6.13 24.33
C ASP A 226 -14.47 -5.25 24.96
N ALA A 227 -14.34 -5.30 26.29
CA ALA A 227 -13.41 -4.43 27.02
C ALA A 227 -11.94 -4.65 26.61
N VAL A 228 -11.55 -5.89 26.29
CA VAL A 228 -10.19 -6.20 25.84
C VAL A 228 -9.94 -5.60 24.46
N SER A 229 -10.89 -5.71 23.54
CA SER A 229 -10.80 -5.08 22.21
C SER A 229 -10.71 -3.56 22.28
N VAL A 230 -11.51 -2.92 23.15
CA VAL A 230 -11.44 -1.46 23.37
C VAL A 230 -10.07 -1.07 23.93
N ALA A 231 -9.54 -1.84 24.88
CA ALA A 231 -8.24 -1.54 25.50
C ALA A 231 -7.06 -1.59 24.51
N LYS A 232 -7.18 -2.36 23.42
CA LYS A 232 -6.18 -2.43 22.33
C LYS A 232 -6.14 -1.17 21.47
N LEU A 233 -7.23 -0.40 21.39
CA LEU A 233 -7.22 0.88 20.69
C LEU A 233 -6.24 1.84 21.39
N PRO A 234 -5.59 2.75 20.64
CA PRO A 234 -4.82 3.82 21.25
C PRO A 234 -5.76 4.79 21.98
N THR A 235 -5.22 5.53 22.94
CA THR A 235 -5.92 6.71 23.45
C THR A 235 -5.88 7.82 22.41
N TRP A 236 -6.84 8.74 22.46
CA TRP A 236 -6.87 9.91 21.59
C TRP A 236 -5.63 10.80 21.80
N GLN A 237 -5.11 10.87 23.03
CA GLN A 237 -3.86 11.57 23.31
C GLN A 237 -2.69 10.94 22.53
N GLN A 238 -2.58 9.62 22.48
CA GLN A 238 -1.53 8.95 21.70
C GLN A 238 -1.64 9.24 20.19
N VAL A 239 -2.85 9.33 19.66
CA VAL A 239 -3.09 9.69 18.25
C VAL A 239 -2.67 11.14 17.99
N THR A 240 -3.11 12.06 18.84
CA THR A 240 -2.84 13.51 18.69
C THR A 240 -1.39 13.89 18.99
N ASP A 241 -0.71 13.18 19.89
CA ASP A 241 0.73 13.34 20.12
C ASP A 241 1.55 12.96 18.87
N LEU A 242 1.09 11.98 18.10
CA LEU A 242 1.78 11.53 16.90
C LEU A 242 1.45 12.36 15.66
N TYR A 243 0.19 12.72 15.47
CA TYR A 243 -0.28 13.29 14.20
C TYR A 243 -0.98 14.65 14.34
N GLY A 244 -1.14 15.17 15.55
CA GLY A 244 -1.88 16.40 15.83
C GLY A 244 -3.40 16.20 15.88
N ASP A 245 -4.12 17.29 16.17
CA ASP A 245 -5.57 17.28 16.41
C ASP A 245 -6.44 17.22 15.13
N GLY A 246 -5.82 17.26 13.95
CA GLY A 246 -6.57 17.33 12.71
C GLY A 246 -5.76 16.97 11.48
N PRO A 247 -6.45 16.84 10.34
CA PRO A 247 -5.84 16.35 9.13
C PRO A 247 -4.90 17.39 8.49
N VAL A 248 -3.82 16.88 7.92
CA VAL A 248 -2.84 17.61 7.14
C VAL A 248 -3.02 17.26 5.67
N ILE A 249 -3.44 18.26 4.88
CA ILE A 249 -3.66 18.13 3.44
C ILE A 249 -2.85 19.23 2.75
N TYR A 250 -1.85 18.81 1.98
CA TYR A 250 -1.06 19.70 1.14
C TYR A 250 -1.73 19.89 -0.23
N GLY A 251 -1.60 21.09 -0.82
CA GLY A 251 -2.07 21.38 -2.17
C GLY A 251 -3.48 21.97 -2.25
N LEU A 252 -4.13 22.24 -1.11
CA LEU A 252 -5.47 22.86 -1.06
C LEU A 252 -5.51 24.23 -1.76
N GLU A 253 -4.39 24.95 -1.78
CA GLU A 253 -4.23 26.21 -2.49
C GLU A 253 -4.33 26.06 -4.03
N THR A 254 -4.13 24.85 -4.55
CA THR A 254 -4.20 24.57 -6.00
C THR A 254 -5.60 24.18 -6.47
N CYS A 255 -6.56 24.01 -5.55
CA CYS A 255 -7.92 23.56 -5.87
C CYS A 255 -8.66 24.50 -6.80
N GLN A 256 -8.58 25.82 -6.57
CA GLN A 256 -9.24 26.79 -7.45
C GLN A 256 -8.66 26.74 -8.86
N GLN A 257 -7.33 26.67 -8.98
CA GLN A 257 -6.65 26.51 -10.26
C GLN A 257 -7.13 25.25 -11.02
N PHE A 258 -7.31 24.13 -10.31
CA PHE A 258 -7.85 22.91 -10.93
C PHE A 258 -9.27 23.14 -11.47
N ARG A 259 -10.18 23.67 -10.63
CA ARG A 259 -11.59 23.90 -11.02
C ARG A 259 -11.74 24.91 -12.15
N ASP A 260 -10.88 25.93 -12.22
CA ASP A 260 -10.94 26.94 -13.28
C ASP A 260 -10.39 26.42 -14.61
N LYS A 261 -9.40 25.52 -14.56
CA LYS A 261 -8.71 25.02 -15.75
C LYS A 261 -9.39 23.81 -16.39
N VAL A 262 -10.00 22.95 -15.57
CA VAL A 262 -10.49 21.64 -16.02
C VAL A 262 -11.99 21.71 -16.28
N PRO A 263 -12.46 21.35 -17.50
CA PRO A 263 -13.89 21.28 -17.80
C PRO A 263 -14.62 20.32 -16.84
N PRO A 264 -15.72 20.72 -16.19
CA PRO A 264 -16.44 19.87 -15.24
C PRO A 264 -16.88 18.51 -15.80
N GLU A 265 -17.12 18.42 -17.10
CA GLU A 265 -17.52 17.21 -17.83
C GLU A 265 -16.41 16.18 -18.06
N ASP A 266 -15.15 16.56 -17.81
CA ASP A 266 -13.97 15.68 -17.92
C ASP A 266 -13.10 15.69 -16.63
N ALA A 267 -13.48 16.52 -15.66
CA ALA A 267 -12.82 16.57 -14.36
C ALA A 267 -12.92 15.22 -13.64
N SER A 268 -11.83 14.79 -13.00
CA SER A 268 -11.82 13.58 -12.18
C SER A 268 -10.81 13.66 -11.05
N ILE A 269 -11.01 12.84 -10.01
CA ILE A 269 -10.06 12.62 -8.92
C ILE A 269 -9.43 11.24 -9.14
N GLY A 270 -8.11 11.16 -9.10
CA GLY A 270 -7.38 9.90 -9.21
C GLY A 270 -6.54 9.62 -7.97
N THR A 271 -6.58 8.38 -7.48
CA THR A 271 -5.76 7.97 -6.34
C THR A 271 -4.31 7.69 -6.77
N ALA A 272 -3.35 8.17 -5.99
CA ALA A 272 -1.93 7.84 -6.11
C ALA A 272 -1.31 7.59 -4.73
N GLY A 273 -0.15 6.95 -4.69
CA GLY A 273 0.59 6.67 -3.44
C GLY A 273 1.57 5.52 -3.62
N LEU A 274 2.59 5.44 -2.77
CA LEU A 274 3.46 4.25 -2.72
C LEU A 274 2.67 2.98 -2.41
N PHE A 275 3.27 1.81 -2.65
CA PHE A 275 2.74 0.55 -2.15
C PHE A 275 2.46 0.64 -0.63
N ASN A 276 1.45 -0.06 -0.13
CA ASN A 276 1.08 -0.07 1.30
C ASN A 276 0.72 1.29 1.94
N THR A 277 0.24 2.27 1.18
CA THR A 277 -0.17 3.59 1.70
C THR A 277 -1.69 3.76 1.82
N GLY A 278 -2.46 2.68 1.68
CA GLY A 278 -3.92 2.76 1.76
C GLY A 278 -4.61 3.33 0.53
N THR A 279 -3.96 3.29 -0.65
CA THR A 279 -4.58 3.74 -1.92
C THR A 279 -5.91 3.04 -2.21
N ASN A 280 -6.03 1.75 -1.90
CA ASN A 280 -7.26 1.00 -2.17
C ASN A 280 -8.44 1.45 -1.30
N PRO A 281 -8.35 1.47 0.05
CA PRO A 281 -9.45 1.97 0.87
C PRO A 281 -9.78 3.43 0.55
N PHE A 282 -8.79 4.28 0.23
CA PHE A 282 -9.05 5.66 -0.18
C PHE A 282 -9.86 5.75 -1.49
N ALA A 283 -9.51 4.97 -2.51
CA ALA A 283 -10.26 4.95 -3.76
C ALA A 283 -11.72 4.49 -3.56
N MET A 284 -11.97 3.59 -2.60
CA MET A 284 -13.34 3.21 -2.25
C MET A 284 -14.08 4.33 -1.51
N TYR A 285 -13.41 5.03 -0.58
CA TYR A 285 -13.98 6.19 0.10
C TYR A 285 -14.45 7.22 -0.93
N LEU A 286 -13.61 7.54 -1.93
CA LEU A 286 -13.98 8.44 -3.03
C LEU A 286 -15.23 7.94 -3.78
N SER A 287 -15.20 6.69 -4.26
CA SER A 287 -16.27 6.11 -5.08
C SER A 287 -17.62 5.98 -4.35
N ALA A 288 -17.57 5.77 -3.03
CA ALA A 288 -18.75 5.65 -2.18
C ALA A 288 -19.34 7.01 -1.78
N ASN A 289 -18.50 8.02 -1.57
CA ASN A 289 -18.93 9.27 -0.93
C ASN A 289 -19.05 10.46 -1.87
N CYS A 290 -18.34 10.46 -2.99
CA CYS A 290 -18.24 11.64 -3.85
C CYS A 290 -18.58 11.33 -5.31
N GLU A 291 -18.99 12.37 -6.02
CA GLU A 291 -19.22 12.32 -7.46
C GLU A 291 -19.02 13.69 -8.11
N MET A 292 -18.64 13.67 -9.38
CA MET A 292 -18.68 14.85 -10.25
C MET A 292 -19.91 14.72 -11.16
N PRO A 293 -21.03 15.38 -10.81
CA PRO A 293 -22.30 15.12 -11.50
C PRO A 293 -22.26 15.53 -12.99
N GLN A 294 -21.40 16.49 -13.36
CA GLN A 294 -21.20 16.92 -14.73
C GLN A 294 -20.34 15.96 -15.56
N ASN A 295 -19.51 15.12 -14.93
CA ASN A 295 -18.71 14.12 -15.65
C ASN A 295 -19.58 12.91 -15.99
N THR A 296 -20.36 13.05 -17.07
CA THR A 296 -21.23 11.99 -17.60
C THR A 296 -20.48 10.99 -18.48
N ASN A 297 -19.26 11.32 -18.90
CA ASN A 297 -18.43 10.49 -19.78
C ASN A 297 -17.71 9.38 -19.02
N ASP A 298 -17.47 9.58 -17.72
CA ASP A 298 -16.88 8.59 -16.83
C ASP A 298 -17.97 7.78 -16.11
N LYS A 299 -17.92 6.45 -16.26
CA LYS A 299 -18.82 5.55 -15.53
C LYS A 299 -18.65 5.65 -14.02
N ALA A 300 -17.47 6.06 -13.56
CA ALA A 300 -17.19 6.27 -12.15
C ALA A 300 -17.53 7.69 -11.67
N LYS A 301 -18.22 8.50 -12.49
CA LYS A 301 -18.61 9.89 -12.16
C LYS A 301 -17.43 10.74 -11.70
N GLY A 302 -16.29 10.60 -12.37
CA GLY A 302 -15.05 11.28 -12.04
C GLY A 302 -14.27 10.72 -10.86
N MET A 303 -14.75 9.68 -10.14
CA MET A 303 -14.01 9.08 -9.02
C MET A 303 -13.19 7.87 -9.49
N ARG A 304 -11.91 8.09 -9.84
CA ARG A 304 -11.08 7.04 -10.43
C ARG A 304 -10.38 6.20 -9.36
N TRP A 305 -10.29 4.89 -9.64
CA TRP A 305 -9.52 3.95 -8.82
C TRP A 305 -8.04 4.33 -8.70
N GLN A 306 -7.48 4.90 -9.77
CA GLN A 306 -6.11 5.38 -9.82
C GLN A 306 -5.98 6.58 -10.77
N VAL A 307 -4.87 7.30 -10.64
CA VAL A 307 -4.44 8.25 -11.67
C VAL A 307 -4.15 7.54 -13.00
N PRO A 308 -4.38 8.19 -14.17
CA PRO A 308 -4.20 7.57 -15.49
C PRO A 308 -2.80 7.06 -15.82
N TRP A 309 -1.78 7.47 -15.06
CA TRP A 309 -0.41 7.00 -15.24
C TRP A 309 -0.03 5.91 -14.25
N GLY A 310 -0.96 5.37 -13.46
CA GLY A 310 -0.77 4.31 -12.46
C GLY A 310 -0.56 4.85 -11.05
N LYS A 311 -1.27 4.29 -10.06
CA LYS A 311 -1.26 4.80 -8.67
C LYS A 311 0.10 4.75 -7.96
N HIS A 312 0.96 3.78 -8.30
CA HIS A 312 2.27 3.60 -7.66
C HIS A 312 3.44 4.26 -8.41
N MET A 313 3.11 5.08 -9.40
CA MET A 313 4.07 5.66 -10.33
C MET A 313 4.55 7.02 -9.83
N LEU A 314 5.85 7.28 -10.05
CA LEU A 314 6.49 8.57 -9.77
C LEU A 314 5.79 9.70 -10.55
N ALA A 315 5.78 10.92 -10.00
CA ALA A 315 5.06 12.06 -10.57
C ALA A 315 5.53 12.38 -12.00
N THR A 316 6.83 12.22 -12.28
CA THR A 316 7.44 12.41 -13.61
C THR A 316 6.95 11.42 -14.67
N TYR A 317 6.27 10.34 -14.29
CA TYR A 317 5.70 9.36 -15.23
C TYR A 317 4.37 9.79 -15.81
N LYS A 318 3.73 10.84 -15.28
CA LYS A 318 2.44 11.35 -15.75
C LYS A 318 2.33 11.35 -17.28
N TRP A 319 3.34 11.86 -17.96
CA TRP A 319 3.34 12.00 -19.42
C TRP A 319 3.92 10.81 -20.18
N ARG A 320 4.62 9.90 -19.49
CA ARG A 320 5.37 8.80 -20.13
C ARG A 320 4.72 7.43 -19.94
N ASN A 321 3.80 7.30 -18.99
CA ASN A 321 3.08 6.06 -18.71
C ASN A 321 1.58 6.31 -18.74
N THR A 322 0.83 5.36 -19.29
CA THR A 322 -0.62 5.33 -19.20
C THR A 322 -1.04 3.95 -18.72
N ALA A 323 -1.78 3.89 -17.63
CA ALA A 323 -2.39 2.66 -17.14
C ALA A 323 -3.33 2.10 -18.22
N LYS A 324 -3.37 0.77 -18.33
CA LYS A 324 -4.04 0.05 -19.42
C LYS A 324 -5.48 0.48 -19.66
N HIS A 325 -6.21 0.80 -18.60
CA HIS A 325 -7.63 1.16 -18.67
C HIS A 325 -7.90 2.67 -18.85
N ASP A 326 -6.86 3.51 -18.92
CA ASP A 326 -6.97 4.97 -18.89
C ASP A 326 -6.40 5.67 -20.14
N TYR A 327 -6.20 4.95 -21.25
CA TYR A 327 -5.69 5.52 -22.51
C TYR A 327 -6.56 6.64 -23.10
N HIS A 328 -7.84 6.67 -22.74
CA HIS A 328 -8.82 7.66 -23.19
C HIS A 328 -8.95 8.85 -22.25
N VAL A 329 -8.30 8.83 -21.09
CA VAL A 329 -8.44 9.85 -20.05
C VAL A 329 -7.45 10.97 -20.31
N ASN A 330 -7.94 12.21 -20.36
CA ASN A 330 -7.06 13.36 -20.40
C ASN A 330 -6.37 13.54 -19.04
N LYS A 331 -5.07 13.24 -18.98
CA LYS A 331 -4.27 13.32 -17.75
C LYS A 331 -4.15 14.74 -17.18
N THR A 332 -4.42 15.78 -17.97
CA THR A 332 -4.48 17.17 -17.48
C THR A 332 -5.74 17.46 -16.67
N ASN A 333 -6.79 16.65 -16.86
CA ASN A 333 -8.11 16.82 -16.26
C ASN A 333 -8.33 15.97 -15.00
N VAL A 334 -7.26 15.33 -14.50
CA VAL A 334 -7.29 14.53 -13.28
C VAL A 334 -6.57 15.28 -12.16
N LEU A 335 -7.24 15.42 -11.00
CA LEU A 335 -6.65 15.84 -9.73
C LEU A 335 -6.07 14.61 -9.04
N PRO A 336 -4.74 14.40 -9.03
CA PRO A 336 -4.14 13.34 -8.25
C PRO A 336 -4.29 13.65 -6.75
N THR A 337 -4.86 12.71 -6.00
CA THR A 337 -4.85 12.70 -4.54
C THR A 337 -3.91 11.61 -4.07
N VAL A 338 -2.77 12.05 -3.53
CA VAL A 338 -1.60 11.24 -3.20
C VAL A 338 -1.64 10.87 -1.72
N LEU A 339 -1.55 9.58 -1.41
CA LEU A 339 -1.49 9.09 -0.04
C LEU A 339 -0.03 9.04 0.40
N ILE A 340 0.28 9.80 1.44
CA ILE A 340 1.53 9.70 2.20
C ILE A 340 1.27 8.98 3.51
N ARG A 341 2.23 8.19 3.98
CA ARG A 341 2.11 7.41 5.22
C ARG A 341 3.36 7.61 6.06
N ASP A 342 3.23 7.52 7.38
CA ASP A 342 4.36 7.60 8.31
C ASP A 342 5.48 6.66 7.81
N PRO A 343 6.69 7.18 7.52
CA PRO A 343 7.72 6.42 6.84
C PRO A 343 8.17 5.21 7.64
N TYR A 344 8.21 5.28 8.97
CA TYR A 344 8.67 4.18 9.80
C TYR A 344 7.68 3.01 9.75
N SER A 345 6.38 3.30 9.89
CA SER A 345 5.34 2.28 9.77
C SER A 345 5.19 1.75 8.33
N TRP A 346 5.40 2.60 7.33
CA TRP A 346 5.38 2.23 5.92
C TRP A 346 6.52 1.26 5.59
N MET A 347 7.75 1.55 6.01
CA MET A 347 8.91 0.69 5.77
C MET A 347 8.70 -0.71 6.38
N GLN A 348 8.17 -0.80 7.60
CA GLN A 348 7.80 -2.09 8.20
C GLN A 348 6.75 -2.85 7.38
N SER A 349 5.79 -2.14 6.76
CA SER A 349 4.78 -2.82 5.93
C SER A 349 5.36 -3.37 4.62
N MET A 350 6.43 -2.77 4.10
CA MET A 350 7.15 -3.28 2.92
C MET A 350 7.83 -4.64 3.19
N CYS A 351 8.16 -4.95 4.44
CA CYS A 351 8.70 -6.26 4.84
C CYS A 351 7.73 -7.42 4.58
N ARG A 352 6.43 -7.17 4.70
CA ARG A 352 5.39 -8.20 4.50
C ARG A 352 5.03 -8.33 3.03
N HIS A 353 4.88 -7.18 2.37
CA HIS A 353 4.46 -7.12 0.98
C HIS A 353 5.31 -6.06 0.26
N PRO A 354 6.41 -6.46 -0.40
CA PRO A 354 7.29 -5.53 -1.10
C PRO A 354 6.76 -5.15 -2.51
N TYR A 355 5.81 -5.92 -3.05
CA TYR A 355 5.23 -5.75 -4.40
C TYR A 355 6.31 -5.59 -5.49
N GLY A 356 6.26 -4.50 -6.25
CA GLY A 356 7.23 -4.18 -7.30
C GLY A 356 8.59 -3.71 -6.79
N ALA A 357 8.76 -3.52 -5.47
CA ALA A 357 10.05 -3.21 -4.86
C ALA A 357 10.82 -4.50 -4.55
N ARG A 358 12.13 -4.46 -4.75
CA ARG A 358 13.05 -5.57 -4.46
C ARG A 358 14.19 -5.04 -3.60
N PHE A 359 14.40 -5.65 -2.46
CA PHE A 359 15.48 -5.36 -1.51
C PHE A 359 15.73 -6.60 -0.66
N VAL A 360 16.93 -6.72 -0.09
CA VAL A 360 17.24 -7.80 0.85
C VAL A 360 16.46 -7.56 2.14
N HIS A 361 15.70 -8.56 2.58
CA HIS A 361 14.99 -8.51 3.85
C HIS A 361 14.69 -9.93 4.33
N ASP A 362 14.55 -10.08 5.64
CA ASP A 362 14.01 -11.27 6.27
C ASP A 362 13.15 -10.90 7.50
N HIS A 363 12.80 -11.89 8.31
CA HIS A 363 11.96 -11.69 9.49
C HIS A 363 12.76 -11.26 10.74
N ILE A 364 14.08 -11.31 10.67
CA ILE A 364 14.99 -10.99 11.78
C ILE A 364 15.33 -9.51 11.74
N HIS A 365 15.69 -9.00 10.56
CA HIS A 365 16.11 -7.62 10.36
C HIS A 365 15.36 -6.97 9.21
N CYS A 366 14.18 -6.41 9.52
CA CYS A 366 13.39 -5.64 8.56
C CYS A 366 12.66 -4.49 9.28
N PRO A 367 12.69 -3.25 8.77
CA PRO A 367 13.02 -2.86 7.40
C PRO A 367 14.50 -2.85 7.02
N GLY A 368 15.43 -3.00 7.99
CA GLY A 368 16.86 -3.21 7.73
C GLY A 368 17.43 -2.20 6.73
N LEU A 369 17.57 -0.94 7.14
CA LEU A 369 18.05 0.12 6.25
C LEU A 369 19.57 0.06 6.08
N VAL A 370 20.28 -0.38 7.11
CA VAL A 370 21.73 -0.60 7.14
C VAL A 370 22.02 -2.09 7.26
N PRO A 371 22.91 -2.70 6.44
CA PRO A 371 23.19 -4.13 6.56
C PRO A 371 23.87 -4.47 7.91
N SER A 372 23.24 -5.36 8.69
CA SER A 372 23.81 -5.98 9.88
C SER A 372 24.87 -7.04 9.50
N GLU A 373 25.59 -7.57 10.48
CA GLU A 373 26.50 -8.71 10.27
C GLU A 373 25.73 -9.92 9.71
N HIS A 374 24.54 -10.20 10.25
CA HIS A 374 23.66 -11.26 9.77
C HIS A 374 23.31 -11.10 8.28
N ASP A 375 22.95 -9.89 7.85
CA ASP A 375 22.60 -9.62 6.45
C ASP A 375 23.79 -9.84 5.54
N ARG A 376 24.99 -9.42 5.96
CA ARG A 376 26.23 -9.57 5.18
C ARG A 376 26.66 -11.03 5.07
N GLU A 377 26.48 -11.82 6.12
CA GLU A 377 26.76 -13.25 6.09
C GLU A 377 25.80 -14.00 5.15
N ARG A 378 24.51 -13.65 5.19
CA ARG A 378 23.47 -14.29 4.39
C ARG A 378 23.49 -13.84 2.92
N HIS A 379 23.84 -12.58 2.68
CA HIS A 379 23.83 -11.94 1.36
C HIS A 379 25.18 -11.27 1.04
N PRO A 380 26.31 -12.02 1.06
CA PRO A 380 27.64 -11.44 0.92
C PRO A 380 27.89 -10.85 -0.47
N LYS A 381 27.20 -11.33 -1.50
CA LYS A 381 27.36 -10.77 -2.86
C LYS A 381 26.67 -9.42 -3.00
N GLU A 382 25.54 -9.25 -2.32
CA GLU A 382 24.70 -8.07 -2.39
C GLU A 382 25.14 -6.98 -1.40
N LEU A 383 25.61 -7.36 -0.21
CA LEU A 383 25.75 -6.45 0.93
C LEU A 383 27.15 -6.31 1.54
N LYS A 384 28.15 -7.12 1.16
CA LYS A 384 29.47 -7.15 1.83
C LYS A 384 30.08 -5.76 2.07
N ASP A 385 30.11 -4.92 1.05
CA ASP A 385 30.72 -3.58 1.10
C ASP A 385 29.67 -2.45 1.02
N LYS A 386 28.41 -2.73 1.37
CA LYS A 386 27.33 -1.75 1.31
C LYS A 386 27.12 -1.06 2.65
N GLU A 387 26.88 0.24 2.61
CA GLU A 387 26.50 1.03 3.80
C GLU A 387 24.98 1.03 4.04
N THR A 388 24.20 0.72 3.01
CA THR A 388 22.73 0.69 3.03
C THR A 388 22.19 -0.58 2.36
N ILE A 389 20.94 -0.96 2.62
CA ILE A 389 20.24 -2.01 1.87
C ILE A 389 19.55 -1.40 0.64
N PRO A 390 20.08 -1.60 -0.59
CA PRO A 390 19.55 -0.95 -1.78
C PRO A 390 18.17 -1.49 -2.18
N VAL A 391 17.34 -0.59 -2.71
CA VAL A 391 15.99 -0.90 -3.20
C VAL A 391 15.94 -0.70 -4.71
N VAL A 392 15.40 -1.69 -5.41
CA VAL A 392 15.12 -1.61 -6.85
C VAL A 392 13.62 -1.72 -7.07
N VAL A 393 13.04 -0.72 -7.73
CA VAL A 393 11.61 -0.72 -8.08
C VAL A 393 11.48 -0.92 -9.58
N THR A 394 10.67 -1.90 -9.99
CA THR A 394 10.39 -2.13 -11.41
C THR A 394 9.13 -1.38 -11.81
N TYR A 395 9.28 -0.45 -12.75
CA TYR A 395 8.18 0.25 -13.41
C TYR A 395 8.06 -0.22 -14.87
N PRO A 396 6.92 0.01 -15.54
CA PRO A 396 6.78 -0.26 -16.97
C PRO A 396 7.94 0.35 -17.78
N GLY A 397 8.72 -0.53 -18.41
CA GLY A 397 9.86 -0.18 -19.26
C GLY A 397 11.12 0.32 -18.55
N ARG A 398 11.16 0.41 -17.21
CA ARG A 398 12.35 0.92 -16.48
C ARG A 398 12.47 0.43 -15.05
N ARG A 399 13.70 0.39 -14.54
CA ARG A 399 14.00 0.15 -13.13
C ARG A 399 14.49 1.44 -12.49
N ALA A 400 13.99 1.74 -11.31
CA ALA A 400 14.52 2.80 -10.46
C ALA A 400 15.32 2.17 -9.32
N HIS A 401 16.41 2.83 -8.95
CA HIS A 401 17.32 2.39 -7.90
C HIS A 401 17.35 3.45 -6.80
N PHE A 402 17.26 3.01 -5.55
CA PHE A 402 17.31 3.84 -4.37
C PHE A 402 18.28 3.23 -3.36
N ASP A 403 18.93 4.07 -2.57
CA ASP A 403 19.96 3.61 -1.63
C ASP A 403 19.37 2.83 -0.44
N SER A 404 18.14 3.16 -0.02
CA SER A 404 17.38 2.41 1.00
C SER A 404 15.88 2.66 0.87
N LEU A 405 15.06 1.96 1.66
CA LEU A 405 13.62 2.23 1.73
C LEU A 405 13.32 3.68 2.16
N ALA A 406 14.12 4.26 3.06
CA ALA A 406 13.96 5.65 3.48
C ALA A 406 14.19 6.63 2.30
N HIS A 407 15.23 6.39 1.49
CA HIS A 407 15.48 7.18 0.28
C HIS A 407 14.37 7.00 -0.75
N PHE A 408 13.85 5.78 -0.91
CA PHE A 408 12.73 5.52 -1.81
C PHE A 408 11.49 6.32 -1.40
N TRP A 409 11.14 6.29 -0.11
CA TRP A 409 10.03 7.08 0.43
C TRP A 409 10.24 8.58 0.16
N ALA A 410 11.39 9.12 0.56
CA ALA A 410 11.69 10.55 0.46
C ALA A 410 11.66 11.04 -1.00
N GLN A 411 12.37 10.35 -1.90
CA GLN A 411 12.45 10.76 -3.31
C GLN A 411 11.11 10.64 -4.04
N TRP A 412 10.32 9.60 -3.76
CA TRP A 412 9.01 9.42 -4.42
C TRP A 412 8.03 10.53 -4.04
N TYR A 413 7.97 10.90 -2.75
CA TYR A 413 7.10 12.00 -2.31
C TYR A 413 7.63 13.37 -2.69
N ARG A 414 8.96 13.56 -2.76
CA ARG A 414 9.59 14.79 -3.24
C ARG A 414 9.17 15.08 -4.69
N GLU A 415 9.13 14.07 -5.56
CA GLU A 415 8.64 14.24 -6.94
C GLU A 415 7.19 14.73 -7.00
N TYR A 416 6.30 14.21 -6.15
CA TYR A 416 4.95 14.75 -6.05
C TYR A 416 4.95 16.14 -5.43
N LEU A 417 5.72 16.40 -4.36
CA LEU A 417 5.80 17.71 -3.72
C LEU A 417 6.31 18.80 -4.68
N GLU A 418 7.10 18.46 -5.70
CA GLU A 418 7.65 19.41 -6.68
C GLU A 418 6.88 19.45 -8.00
N ALA A 419 5.82 18.65 -8.15
CA ALA A 419 5.04 18.62 -9.39
C ALA A 419 4.47 20.00 -9.76
N ASP A 420 4.44 20.30 -11.06
CA ASP A 420 4.00 21.58 -11.63
C ASP A 420 2.49 21.63 -11.93
N TYR A 421 1.74 20.64 -11.45
CA TYR A 421 0.28 20.52 -11.64
C TYR A 421 -0.47 20.45 -10.30
N PRO A 422 -1.75 20.87 -10.27
CA PRO A 422 -2.60 20.73 -9.08
C PRO A 422 -2.65 19.29 -8.58
N ARG A 423 -2.59 19.11 -7.27
CA ARG A 423 -2.58 17.83 -6.59
C ARG A 423 -2.95 18.02 -5.13
N LEU A 424 -3.37 16.94 -4.49
CA LEU A 424 -3.45 16.86 -3.04
C LEU A 424 -2.46 15.80 -2.54
N ILE A 425 -1.83 16.04 -1.40
CA ILE A 425 -1.10 15.01 -0.65
C ILE A 425 -1.72 14.93 0.74
N ILE A 426 -2.23 13.75 1.09
CA ILE A 426 -2.99 13.47 2.31
C ILE A 426 -2.31 12.36 3.11
N ARG A 427 -2.27 12.51 4.44
CA ARG A 427 -1.77 11.42 5.30
C ARG A 427 -2.77 10.27 5.33
N PHE A 428 -2.25 9.07 5.25
CA PHE A 428 -3.01 7.83 5.41
C PHE A 428 -3.61 7.76 6.82
N GLU A 429 -2.89 8.26 7.82
CA GLU A 429 -3.36 8.30 9.21
C GLU A 429 -4.60 9.19 9.37
N ASP A 430 -4.66 10.31 8.64
CA ASP A 430 -5.83 11.19 8.63
C ASP A 430 -7.05 10.54 7.98
N MET A 431 -6.83 9.62 7.03
CA MET A 431 -7.90 8.80 6.46
C MET A 431 -8.45 7.77 7.45
N ILE A 432 -7.71 7.42 8.50
CA ILE A 432 -8.17 6.52 9.55
C ILE A 432 -8.92 7.30 10.64
N PHE A 433 -8.35 8.41 11.11
CA PHE A 433 -8.85 9.14 12.29
C PHE A 433 -9.78 10.30 11.94
N HIS A 434 -9.75 10.79 10.70
CA HIS A 434 -10.57 11.91 10.23
C HIS A 434 -11.19 11.69 8.82
N PRO A 435 -11.65 10.47 8.45
CA PRO A 435 -12.06 10.14 7.09
C PRO A 435 -13.09 11.11 6.52
N ARG A 436 -14.13 11.45 7.31
CA ARG A 436 -15.18 12.39 6.89
C ARG A 436 -14.59 13.76 6.53
N LYS A 437 -13.77 14.32 7.41
CA LYS A 437 -13.15 15.64 7.20
C LYS A 437 -12.19 15.64 6.01
N VAL A 438 -11.37 14.60 5.85
CA VAL A 438 -10.47 14.47 4.70
C VAL A 438 -11.27 14.41 3.40
N LEU A 439 -12.29 13.55 3.33
CA LEU A 439 -13.10 13.42 2.12
C LEU A 439 -13.89 14.68 1.80
N SER A 440 -14.42 15.41 2.79
CA SER A 440 -15.08 16.69 2.53
C SER A 440 -14.15 17.66 1.79
N LEU A 441 -12.92 17.81 2.29
CA LEU A 441 -11.93 18.73 1.72
C LEU A 441 -11.47 18.28 0.33
N VAL A 442 -11.27 16.98 0.12
CA VAL A 442 -10.89 16.44 -1.19
C VAL A 442 -11.99 16.67 -2.22
N CYS A 443 -13.25 16.41 -1.85
CA CYS A 443 -14.37 16.52 -2.78
C CYS A 443 -14.69 17.99 -3.11
N GLU A 444 -14.69 18.86 -2.11
CA GLU A 444 -14.80 20.30 -2.33
C GLU A 444 -13.65 20.84 -3.21
N CYS A 445 -12.41 20.41 -2.94
CA CYS A 445 -11.25 20.81 -3.73
C CYS A 445 -11.45 20.54 -5.22
N ALA A 446 -11.91 19.34 -5.56
CA ALA A 446 -12.10 18.92 -6.95
C ALA A 446 -13.38 19.50 -7.60
N GLY A 447 -14.25 20.18 -6.85
CA GLY A 447 -15.58 20.57 -7.31
C GLY A 447 -16.59 19.42 -7.37
N ALA A 448 -16.27 18.30 -6.70
CA ALA A 448 -17.19 17.18 -6.53
C ALA A 448 -18.24 17.49 -5.45
N LYS A 449 -19.31 16.68 -5.43
CA LYS A 449 -20.38 16.76 -4.44
C LYS A 449 -20.53 15.42 -3.71
N PRO A 450 -21.18 15.42 -2.53
CA PRO A 450 -21.61 14.19 -1.89
C PRO A 450 -22.50 13.40 -2.83
N LYS A 451 -22.18 12.11 -3.00
CA LYS A 451 -22.99 11.17 -3.79
C LYS A 451 -24.31 10.82 -3.09
N GLN A 452 -24.31 10.95 -1.77
CA GLN A 452 -25.41 10.60 -0.88
C GLN A 452 -25.32 11.44 0.40
N GLU A 453 -26.42 11.54 1.14
CA GLU A 453 -26.49 12.35 2.37
C GLU A 453 -25.75 11.70 3.56
N ALA A 454 -25.67 10.37 3.57
CA ALA A 454 -24.94 9.59 4.56
C ALA A 454 -23.49 9.36 4.14
N PHE A 455 -22.53 9.54 5.06
CA PHE A 455 -21.14 9.17 4.79
C PHE A 455 -20.96 7.65 4.85
N SER A 456 -20.29 7.04 3.88
CA SER A 456 -19.96 5.62 3.87
C SER A 456 -18.52 5.34 4.32
N TYR A 457 -18.39 4.57 5.40
CA TYR A 457 -17.13 4.14 5.99
C TYR A 457 -16.58 2.87 5.36
N VAL A 458 -15.25 2.84 5.15
CA VAL A 458 -14.51 1.63 4.79
C VAL A 458 -14.04 0.96 6.07
N VAL A 459 -14.92 0.17 6.69
CA VAL A 459 -14.62 -0.52 7.95
C VAL A 459 -13.90 -1.83 7.72
N GLY A 460 -14.33 -2.59 6.71
CA GLY A 460 -13.72 -3.84 6.30
C GLY A 460 -12.34 -3.66 5.67
N GLU A 461 -11.81 -4.74 5.13
CA GLU A 461 -10.50 -4.75 4.48
C GLU A 461 -10.53 -3.95 3.17
N GLY A 462 -9.49 -3.17 2.87
CA GLY A 462 -9.42 -2.42 1.61
C GLY A 462 -9.04 -3.25 0.38
N LYS A 463 -8.75 -4.54 0.53
CA LYS A 463 -8.38 -5.47 -0.55
C LYS A 463 -9.38 -6.60 -0.62
N TRP A 464 -9.67 -7.06 -1.83
CA TRP A 464 -10.77 -7.99 -2.10
C TRP A 464 -10.35 -9.08 -3.06
N GLY A 465 -10.98 -10.24 -2.96
CA GLY A 465 -10.84 -11.37 -3.91
C GLY A 465 -10.26 -12.63 -3.28
N ASN A 466 -10.10 -13.69 -4.08
CA ASN A 466 -9.71 -15.04 -3.64
C ASN A 466 -8.30 -15.13 -3.01
N LYS A 467 -7.59 -14.01 -2.89
CA LYS A 467 -6.25 -13.89 -2.32
C LYS A 467 -6.19 -12.69 -1.37
N VAL A 468 -7.17 -12.57 -0.48
CA VAL A 468 -6.96 -11.76 0.72
C VAL A 468 -5.73 -12.34 1.41
N HIS A 469 -4.62 -11.60 1.39
CA HIS A 469 -3.43 -12.01 2.11
C HIS A 469 -3.78 -12.06 3.60
N GLU A 470 -3.38 -13.13 4.26
CA GLU A 470 -3.43 -13.23 5.71
C GLU A 470 -2.77 -11.99 6.32
N GLY A 471 -3.51 -11.26 7.17
CA GLY A 471 -3.04 -10.03 7.81
C GLY A 471 -3.40 -8.71 7.11
N SER A 472 -4.32 -8.72 6.15
CA SER A 472 -5.02 -7.51 5.70
C SER A 472 -5.57 -6.71 6.89
N SER A 473 -5.48 -5.38 6.80
CA SER A 473 -5.92 -4.49 7.88
C SER A 473 -7.27 -3.90 7.54
N ASN A 474 -8.25 -4.15 8.40
CA ASN A 474 -9.51 -3.41 8.48
C ASN A 474 -9.31 -2.08 9.23
N MET A 475 -10.35 -1.23 9.33
CA MET A 475 -10.25 0.08 9.99
C MET A 475 -9.79 -0.01 11.45
N ILE A 476 -10.32 -0.97 12.22
CA ILE A 476 -10.01 -1.14 13.64
C ILE A 476 -8.54 -1.54 13.84
N SER A 477 -8.09 -2.57 13.11
CA SER A 477 -6.69 -3.01 13.15
C SER A 477 -5.72 -1.92 12.65
N ALA A 478 -6.14 -1.08 11.70
CA ALA A 478 -5.36 0.08 11.27
C ALA A 478 -5.25 1.14 12.40
N MET A 479 -6.35 1.45 13.10
CA MET A 479 -6.30 2.35 14.27
C MET A 479 -5.32 1.85 15.33
N ILE A 480 -5.35 0.55 15.66
CA ILE A 480 -4.46 -0.06 16.66
C ILE A 480 -3.00 0.04 16.21
N ARG A 481 -2.71 -0.31 14.95
CA ARG A 481 -1.34 -0.34 14.42
C ARG A 481 -0.71 1.03 14.27
N TYR A 482 -1.51 2.05 13.95
CA TYR A 482 -0.97 3.34 13.51
C TYR A 482 -1.20 4.47 14.51
N GLY A 483 -2.13 4.34 15.45
CA GLY A 483 -2.43 5.42 16.40
C GLY A 483 -1.59 5.43 17.68
N SER A 484 -0.52 4.63 17.75
CA SER A 484 0.42 4.71 18.88
C SER A 484 1.87 4.51 18.45
N ASN A 485 2.79 5.03 19.26
CA ASN A 485 4.22 4.91 18.99
C ASN A 485 4.76 3.50 19.27
N SER A 486 3.97 2.64 19.93
CA SER A 486 4.41 1.35 20.48
C SER A 486 5.00 0.39 19.43
N SER A 487 4.47 0.42 18.20
CA SER A 487 4.96 -0.39 17.09
C SER A 487 5.66 0.43 16.00
N ARG A 488 5.78 1.74 16.16
CA ARG A 488 6.25 2.65 15.10
C ARG A 488 7.69 2.39 14.69
N LEU A 489 8.54 2.03 15.65
CA LEU A 489 9.99 1.83 15.46
C LEU A 489 10.42 0.37 15.67
N THR A 490 9.47 -0.56 15.76
CA THR A 490 9.77 -1.97 16.00
C THR A 490 10.67 -2.53 14.90
N GLN A 491 11.65 -3.34 15.30
CA GLN A 491 12.64 -4.00 14.42
C GLN A 491 13.63 -3.06 13.71
N MET A 492 13.69 -1.78 14.10
CA MET A 492 14.74 -0.87 13.64
C MET A 492 15.91 -0.84 14.62
N SER A 493 17.11 -1.06 14.10
CA SER A 493 18.35 -0.86 14.86
C SER A 493 18.66 0.62 15.05
N GLU A 494 19.59 0.95 15.93
CA GLU A 494 20.11 2.31 16.10
C GLU A 494 20.71 2.85 14.79
N ALA A 495 21.42 2.00 14.04
CA ALA A 495 21.97 2.35 12.74
C ALA A 495 20.87 2.64 11.70
N ASP A 496 19.74 1.93 11.75
CA ASP A 496 18.59 2.22 10.89
C ASP A 496 17.96 3.55 11.23
N LEU A 497 17.80 3.85 12.53
CA LEU A 497 17.21 5.11 12.98
C LEU A 497 18.10 6.30 12.60
N GLU A 498 19.42 6.15 12.72
CA GLU A 498 20.40 7.14 12.27
C GLU A 498 20.34 7.37 10.76
N LEU A 499 20.31 6.29 9.97
CA LEU A 499 20.17 6.41 8.52
C LEU A 499 18.82 7.02 8.14
N ALA A 500 17.73 6.61 8.79
CA ALA A 500 16.40 7.16 8.55
C ALA A 500 16.35 8.66 8.87
N TYR A 501 16.96 9.11 9.97
CA TYR A 501 17.02 10.53 10.32
C TYR A 501 17.70 11.38 9.23
N ARG A 502 18.76 10.86 8.60
CA ARG A 502 19.50 11.55 7.53
C ARG A 502 18.83 11.43 6.16
N ALA A 503 18.25 10.28 5.85
CA ALA A 503 17.69 9.96 4.54
C ALA A 503 16.25 10.45 4.36
N LEU A 504 15.47 10.51 5.44
CA LEU A 504 14.13 11.07 5.40
C LEU A 504 14.21 12.58 5.25
N ASP A 505 13.44 13.08 4.31
CA ASP A 505 13.43 14.49 3.96
C ASP A 505 12.82 15.33 5.09
N PRO A 506 13.57 16.25 5.72
CA PRO A 506 13.10 17.00 6.87
C PRO A 506 11.90 17.90 6.54
N GLU A 507 11.81 18.42 5.30
CA GLU A 507 10.66 19.24 4.89
C GLU A 507 9.41 18.39 4.79
N LEU A 508 9.48 17.17 4.21
CA LEU A 508 8.34 16.25 4.19
C LEU A 508 7.93 15.84 5.61
N MET A 509 8.89 15.51 6.47
CA MET A 509 8.60 15.14 7.86
C MET A 509 7.90 16.29 8.60
N ASP A 510 8.40 17.52 8.47
CA ASP A 510 7.80 18.69 9.12
C ASP A 510 6.45 19.07 8.51
N LEU A 511 6.32 19.01 7.18
CA LEU A 511 5.10 19.37 6.45
C LEU A 511 3.93 18.45 6.84
N PHE A 512 4.19 17.15 6.97
CA PHE A 512 3.19 16.15 7.35
C PHE A 512 3.20 15.82 8.85
N GLN A 513 3.94 16.58 9.65
CA GLN A 513 4.00 16.46 11.10
C GLN A 513 4.37 15.04 11.57
N TYR A 514 5.23 14.34 10.83
CA TYR A 514 5.71 13.04 11.26
C TYR A 514 6.85 13.21 12.25
N PRO A 515 6.77 12.63 13.47
CA PRO A 515 7.82 12.77 14.47
C PRO A 515 9.14 12.20 13.96
N ARG A 516 10.20 13.03 13.92
CA ARG A 516 11.55 12.55 13.62
C ARG A 516 12.16 11.91 14.86
N VAL A 517 12.88 10.81 14.69
CA VAL A 517 13.63 10.16 15.76
C VAL A 517 15.07 10.66 15.68
N PRO A 518 15.52 11.51 16.62
CA PRO A 518 16.89 12.01 16.59
C PRO A 518 17.89 10.86 16.85
N PRO A 519 19.14 11.01 16.38
CA PRO A 519 20.24 10.14 16.75
C PRO A 519 20.36 9.95 18.26
N VAL A 520 20.72 8.74 18.72
CA VAL A 520 21.01 8.50 20.13
C VAL A 520 22.21 9.37 20.54
N GLY A 521 22.04 10.20 21.58
CA GLY A 521 23.10 11.06 22.11
C GLY A 521 23.21 12.46 21.46
N SER A 522 22.23 12.86 20.64
CA SER A 522 22.13 14.22 20.08
C SER A 522 21.38 15.23 20.94
#